data_AF-A0AAD7NVM9-F1
#
_entry.id   AF-A0AAD7NVM9-F1
#
_cell.length_a   1.000
_cell.length_b   1.000
_cell.length_c   1.000
_cell.angle_alpha   90.00
_cell.angle_beta   90.00
_cell.angle_gamma   90.00
#
_symmetry.space_group_name_H-M   'P 1'
#
loop_
_entity.id
_entity.type
_entity.pdbx_description
1 polymer ?
#
loop_
_entity_poly.entity_id
_entity_poly.type
_entity_poly.pdbx_seq_one_letter_code
_entity_poly.pdbx_strand_id
1 'polypeptide(L)' 'QGCVVPVIINVYSSTGTVSVAMEPPHPSFWLEVSLDMPRVLKKCCIQAFEKLHEDGVYHGDIELRHMLIGAD' A
#
# COMPACT_ATOMS: atom_id res chain seq x y z
N GLN A 1 -7.36 -4.07 5.93
CA GLN A 1 -6.55 -4.47 4.76
C GLN A 1 -5.20 -4.98 5.26
N GLY A 2 -4.39 -5.64 4.43
CA GLY A 2 -3.04 -6.06 4.82
C GLY A 2 -2.26 -4.91 5.46
N CYS A 3 -1.56 -5.19 6.56
CA CYS A 3 -0.81 -4.17 7.27
C CYS A 3 0.29 -3.65 6.32
N VAL A 4 0.23 -2.36 5.94
CA VAL A 4 1.21 -1.67 5.05
C VAL A 4 1.08 -1.97 3.56
N VAL A 5 0.87 -3.23 3.17
CA VAL A 5 0.74 -3.66 1.77
C VAL A 5 -0.60 -4.38 1.56
N PRO A 6 -1.28 -4.20 0.41
CA PRO A 6 -2.45 -5.00 0.08
C PRO A 6 -2.15 -6.50 0.21
N VAL A 7 -3.09 -7.27 0.74
CA VAL A 7 -2.90 -8.73 0.85
C VAL A 7 -2.79 -9.30 -0.56
N ILE A 8 -1.70 -10.00 -0.85
CA ILE A 8 -1.55 -10.72 -2.11
C ILE A 8 -2.43 -11.96 -2.05
N ILE A 9 -3.46 -12.00 -2.89
CA ILE A 9 -4.37 -13.15 -3.01
C ILE A 9 -3.66 -14.26 -3.77
N ASN A 10 -3.02 -13.93 -4.90
CA ASN A 10 -2.28 -14.89 -5.71
C ASN A 10 -1.33 -14.18 -6.69
N VAL A 11 -0.33 -14.93 -7.18
CA VAL A 11 0.55 -14.50 -8.27
C VAL A 11 0.39 -15.49 -9.42
N TYR A 12 -0.01 -14.98 -10.58
CA TYR A 12 -0.13 -15.75 -11.81
C TYR A 12 1.07 -15.45 -12.71
N SER A 13 1.78 -16.50 -13.12
CA SER A 13 2.86 -16.40 -14.09
C SER A 13 2.42 -17.05 -15.39
N SER A 14 2.50 -16.31 -16.48
CA SER A 14 2.30 -16.84 -17.83
C SER A 14 3.48 -16.45 -18.73
N THR A 15 3.55 -16.98 -19.95
CA THR A 15 4.68 -16.70 -20.84
C THR A 15 4.76 -15.20 -21.15
N GLY A 16 5.75 -14.53 -20.56
CA GLY A 16 6.03 -13.10 -20.76
C GLY A 16 5.23 -12.14 -19.85
N THR A 17 4.39 -12.64 -18.94
CA THR A 17 3.63 -11.76 -18.03
C THR A 17 3.55 -12.33 -16.61
N VAL A 18 3.61 -11.42 -15.63
CA VAL A 18 3.31 -11.71 -14.23
C VAL A 18 2.12 -10.85 -13.83
N SER A 19 1.07 -11.46 -13.29
CA SER A 19 -0.10 -10.77 -12.79
C SER A 19 -0.24 -11.04 -11.31
N VAL A 20 -0.32 -9.99 -10.50
CA VAL A 20 -0.48 -10.09 -9.04
C VAL A 20 -1.90 -9.69 -8.70
N ALA A 21 -2.68 -10.63 -8.16
CA ALA A 21 -4.01 -10.34 -7.64
C ALA A 21 -3.87 -9.92 -6.17
N MET A 22 -4.36 -8.73 -5.86
CA MET A 22 -4.31 -8.14 -4.52
C MET A 22 -5.74 -7.94 -3.99
N GLU A 23 -5.88 -7.96 -2.67
CA GLU A 23 -7.11 -7.54 -1.99
C GLU A 23 -7.44 -6.09 -2.40
N PRO A 24 -8.69 -5.82 -2.82
CA PRO A 24 -9.06 -4.46 -3.20
C PRO A 24 -8.95 -3.50 -2.02
N PRO A 25 -8.87 -2.19 -2.30
CA PRO A 25 -8.95 -1.16 -1.27
C PRO A 25 -10.17 -1.31 -0.36
N HIS A 26 -10.12 -0.77 0.87
CA HIS A 26 -11.21 -0.86 1.84
C HIS A 26 -12.56 -0.46 1.19
N PRO A 27 -13.62 -1.27 1.32
CA PRO A 27 -14.81 -1.19 0.46
C PRO A 27 -15.60 0.10 0.62
N SER A 28 -15.50 0.76 1.79
CA SER A 28 -16.23 2.00 2.06
C SER A 28 -15.45 3.26 1.70
N PHE A 29 -14.12 3.21 1.79
CA PHE A 29 -13.30 4.40 1.69
C PHE A 29 -11.83 4.03 1.52
N TRP A 30 -11.21 4.66 0.53
CA TRP A 30 -9.78 4.70 0.37
C TRP A 30 -9.43 5.99 -0.38
N LEU A 31 -8.19 6.45 -0.22
CA LEU A 31 -7.65 7.58 -0.98
C LEU A 31 -6.23 7.31 -1.44
N GLU A 32 -5.91 7.82 -2.63
CA GLU A 32 -4.53 7.97 -3.09
C GLU A 32 -3.88 9.13 -2.34
N VAL A 33 -2.67 8.90 -1.83
CA VAL A 33 -1.93 9.90 -1.06
C VAL A 33 -1.66 11.14 -1.91
N SER A 34 -1.87 12.32 -1.31
CA SER A 34 -1.63 13.61 -1.97
C SER A 34 -0.97 14.61 -1.04
N LEU A 35 -0.39 15.68 -1.61
CA LEU A 35 0.27 16.73 -0.84
C LEU A 35 -0.70 17.50 0.06
N ASP A 36 -1.96 17.62 -0.38
CA ASP A 36 -3.00 18.43 0.27
C ASP A 36 -3.72 17.71 1.42
N MET A 37 -3.35 16.45 1.68
CA MET A 37 -4.04 15.66 2.70
C MET A 37 -3.71 16.12 4.14
N PRO A 38 -4.66 15.99 5.08
CA PRO A 38 -4.46 16.29 6.48
C PRO A 38 -3.21 15.65 7.11
N ARG A 39 -2.58 16.36 8.05
CA ARG A 39 -1.37 15.89 8.76
C ARG A 39 -1.57 14.54 9.46
N VAL A 40 -2.79 14.23 9.90
CA VAL A 40 -3.12 12.94 10.53
C VAL A 40 -2.87 11.79 9.55
N LEU A 41 -3.34 11.91 8.32
CA LEU A 41 -3.13 10.90 7.28
C LEU A 41 -1.65 10.80 6.89
N LYS A 42 -0.90 11.92 6.92
CA LYS A 42 0.55 11.90 6.63
C LYS A 42 1.31 11.05 7.64
N LYS A 43 0.85 10.99 8.89
CA LYS A 43 1.43 10.10 9.91
C LYS A 43 1.19 8.63 9.58
N CYS A 44 0.04 8.27 9.02
CA CYS A 44 -0.25 6.89 8.60
C CYS A 44 0.78 6.40 7.57
N CYS A 45 1.19 7.23 6.61
CA CYS A 45 2.24 6.88 5.65
C CYS A 45 3.58 6.58 6.36
N ILE A 46 3.97 7.41 7.33
CA ILE A 46 5.22 7.20 8.08
C ILE A 46 5.15 5.90 8.88
N GLN A 47 4.04 5.66 9.58
CA GLN A 47 3.83 4.42 10.34
C GLN A 47 3.84 3.18 9.45
N ALA A 48 3.34 3.30 8.22
CA ALA A 48 3.37 2.24 7.24
C ALA A 48 4.83 1.89 6.87
N PHE A 49 5.69 2.88 6.63
CA PHE A 49 7.11 2.66 6.37
C PHE A 49 7.87 2.12 7.59
N GLU A 50 7.56 2.60 8.80
CA GLU A 50 8.16 2.09 10.04
C GLU A 50 7.93 0.58 10.16
N LYS A 51 6.68 0.13 9.97
CA LYS A 51 6.33 -1.29 9.96
C LYS A 51 7.02 -2.08 8.83
N LEU A 52 7.08 -1.51 7.63
CA LEU A 52 7.79 -2.13 6.50
C LEU A 52 9.27 -2.37 6.84
N HIS A 53 9.91 -1.37 7.47
CA HIS A 53 11.30 -1.43 7.88
C HIS A 53 11.54 -2.35 9.08
N GLU A 54 10.59 -2.47 10.01
CA GLU A 54 10.63 -3.46 11.10
C GLU A 54 10.71 -4.89 10.56
N ASP A 55 10.03 -5.16 9.43
CA ASP A 55 10.09 -6.43 8.72
C ASP A 55 11.34 -6.59 7.83
N GLY A 56 12.26 -5.62 7.86
CA GLY A 56 13.47 -5.61 7.04
C GLY A 56 13.22 -5.37 5.54
N VAL A 57 12.02 -4.89 5.19
CA VAL A 57 11.62 -4.64 3.81
C VAL A 57 11.78 -3.15 3.49
N TYR A 58 12.48 -2.85 2.40
CA TYR A 58 12.57 -1.51 1.84
C TYR A 58 11.68 -1.40 0.60
N HIS A 59 10.84 -0.36 0.53
CA HIS A 59 9.85 -0.22 -0.54
C HIS A 59 10.46 -0.10 -1.95
N GLY A 60 11.67 0.45 -2.09
CA GLY A 60 12.39 0.49 -3.36
C GLY A 60 11.94 1.58 -4.35
N ASP A 61 10.66 1.94 -4.37
CA ASP A 61 10.09 2.93 -5.30
C ASP A 61 9.03 3.83 -4.65
N ILE A 62 9.49 4.84 -3.90
CA ILE A 62 8.64 5.68 -3.06
C ILE A 62 8.06 6.84 -3.87
N GLU A 63 6.76 6.78 -4.15
CA GLU A 63 5.99 7.87 -4.77
C GLU A 63 4.56 7.91 -4.22
N LEU A 64 3.93 9.08 -4.22
CA LEU A 64 2.60 9.25 -3.62
C LEU A 64 1.53 8.37 -4.28
N ARG A 65 1.62 8.18 -5.61
CA ARG A 65 0.72 7.32 -6.39
C ARG A 65 0.83 5.82 -6.07
N HIS A 66 1.87 5.41 -5.36
CA HIS A 66 2.06 4.03 -4.91
C HIS A 66 1.53 3.80 -3.48
N MET A 67 0.90 4.81 -2.87
CA MET A 67 0.38 4.74 -1.51
C MET A 67 -1.13 4.93 -1.49
N LEU A 68 -1.81 4.00 -0.80
CA LEU A 68 -3.25 4.05 -0.58
C LEU A 68 -3.53 4.06 0.92
N ILE A 69 -4.43 4.93 1.37
CA ILE A 69 -4.87 4.99 2.77
C ILE A 69 -6.32 4.51 2.84
N GLY A 70 -6.56 3.44 3.60
CA GLY A 70 -7.89 2.94 3.93
C GLY A 70 -8.51 3.65 5.15
N ALA A 71 -9.74 3.31 5.48
CA ALA A 71 -10.45 3.82 6.66
C ALA A 71 -10.29 2.95 7.92
N ASP A 72 -9.34 2.03 7.91
CA ASP A 72 -9.00 1.10 9.01
C ASP A 72 -8.18 1.70 10.15
#